data_AF-A0A2S9QMW3-F1
#
_entry.id   AF-A0A2S9QMW3-F1
#
_cell.length_a   1.000
_cell.length_b   1.000
_cell.length_c   1.000
_cell.angle_alpha   90.00
_cell.angle_beta   90.00
_cell.angle_gamma   90.00
#
_symmetry.space_group_name_H-M   'P 1'
#
loop_
_entity.id
_entity.type
_entity.pdbx_description
1 polymer ?
#
loop_
_entity_poly.entity_id
_entity_poly.type
_entity_poly.pdbx_seq_one_letter_code
_entity_poly.pdbx_strand_id
1 'polypeptide(L)'
;MKKLLPIAAITLLAFTGCSSSDTGTDAAPAAEETTAEEPATPADLTGSWKQTNSNSPTNYQQATITAETISIDWVNEENDSTSIYWVGTYTAPTEAGDTWTWTSTRDAAATDTAMMASTDDTKDFTYADGVISYEVTAMGTTVTVELEKQ
;
A
#
# COMPACT_ATOMS: atom_id res chain seq x y z
N MET A 1 -25.26 -8.40 -14.98
CA MET A 1 -26.36 -7.58 -15.53
C MET A 1 -25.98 -6.11 -15.34
N LYS A 2 -25.50 -5.46 -16.40
CA LYS A 2 -25.09 -4.04 -16.39
C LYS A 2 -26.33 -3.16 -16.58
N LYS A 3 -26.61 -2.25 -15.65
CA LYS A 3 -27.63 -1.20 -15.82
C LYS A 3 -26.95 0.15 -15.98
N LEU A 4 -26.97 0.62 -17.22
CA LEU A 4 -26.72 2.01 -17.63
C LEU A 4 -27.98 2.83 -17.32
N LEU A 5 -27.79 4.05 -16.83
CA LEU A 5 -28.81 5.12 -16.91
C LEU A 5 -28.13 6.46 -17.24
N PRO A 6 -28.58 7.18 -18.28
CA PRO A 6 -28.08 8.52 -18.65
C PRO A 6 -29.06 9.62 -18.19
N ILE A 7 -28.55 10.81 -17.85
CA ILE A 7 -29.37 12.03 -17.76
C ILE A 7 -28.67 13.18 -18.47
N ALA A 8 -29.47 13.90 -19.24
CA ALA A 8 -29.13 14.79 -20.32
C ALA A 8 -28.92 16.26 -19.93
N ALA A 9 -28.20 16.92 -20.83
CA ALA A 9 -28.09 18.34 -21.19
C ALA A 9 -29.12 19.35 -20.67
N ILE A 10 -28.64 20.59 -20.45
CA ILE A 10 -29.32 21.84 -20.85
C ILE A 10 -28.28 22.93 -21.19
N THR A 11 -28.71 23.74 -22.14
CA THR A 11 -28.09 24.64 -23.13
C THR A 11 -27.72 26.06 -22.68
N LEU A 12 -26.66 26.59 -23.35
CA LEU A 12 -26.46 27.91 -24.01
C LEU A 12 -26.92 29.24 -23.35
N LEU A 13 -26.00 30.24 -23.34
CA LEU A 13 -26.24 31.62 -23.79
C LEU A 13 -24.91 32.36 -24.11
N ALA A 14 -24.88 33.02 -25.26
CA ALA A 14 -23.75 33.73 -25.88
C ALA A 14 -23.73 35.24 -25.53
N PHE A 15 -22.62 35.95 -25.79
CA PHE A 15 -22.58 37.20 -26.60
C PHE A 15 -21.13 37.73 -26.81
N THR A 16 -20.71 37.73 -28.08
CA THR A 16 -20.01 38.77 -28.88
C THR A 16 -18.85 39.61 -28.32
N GLY A 17 -17.77 39.66 -29.12
CA GLY A 17 -16.84 40.81 -29.18
C GLY A 17 -15.74 40.61 -30.21
N CYS A 18 -15.93 41.11 -31.44
CA CYS A 18 -14.91 41.15 -32.49
C CYS A 18 -14.45 42.61 -32.65
N SER A 19 -13.14 42.87 -32.63
CA SER A 19 -12.54 44.13 -33.08
C SER A 19 -11.18 43.84 -33.70
N SER A 20 -10.92 44.54 -34.80
CA SER A 20 -9.97 44.25 -35.87
C SER A 20 -8.50 44.59 -35.58
N SER A 21 -7.62 43.89 -36.30
CA SER A 21 -6.33 44.28 -36.93
C SER A 21 -5.27 45.04 -36.12
N ASP A 22 -4.07 44.47 -35.96
CA ASP A 22 -2.84 44.84 -36.72
C ASP A 22 -1.64 44.00 -36.25
N THR A 23 -0.63 43.93 -37.11
CA THR A 23 0.67 43.25 -37.04
C THR A 23 1.52 43.52 -35.77
N GLY A 24 2.27 42.51 -35.31
CA GLY A 24 3.37 42.72 -34.36
C GLY A 24 3.92 41.45 -33.72
N THR A 25 5.04 40.98 -34.23
CA THR A 25 6.02 40.11 -33.54
C THR A 25 6.26 40.58 -32.11
N ASP A 26 6.02 39.72 -31.11
CA ASP A 26 7.07 39.30 -30.18
C ASP A 26 6.63 38.06 -29.39
N ALA A 27 7.50 37.06 -29.34
CA ALA A 27 7.30 35.86 -28.55
C ALA A 27 7.69 36.16 -27.10
N ALA A 28 6.69 36.34 -26.23
CA ALA A 28 6.90 36.28 -24.80
C ALA A 28 6.92 34.81 -24.36
N PRO A 29 7.99 34.30 -23.71
CA PRO A 29 7.92 33.00 -23.07
C PRO A 29 6.94 33.13 -21.90
N ALA A 30 5.81 32.44 -22.00
CA ALA A 30 4.96 32.20 -20.86
C ALA A 30 5.82 31.46 -19.83
N ALA A 31 6.00 32.10 -18.67
CA ALA A 31 6.70 31.55 -17.54
C ALA A 31 6.14 30.15 -17.24
N GLU A 32 7.01 29.14 -17.28
CA GLU A 32 6.73 27.85 -16.68
C GLU A 32 6.47 28.12 -15.20
N GLU A 33 5.19 28.00 -14.79
CA GLU A 33 4.86 27.86 -13.38
C GLU A 33 5.47 26.55 -12.90
N THR A 34 6.71 26.62 -12.41
CA THR A 34 7.31 25.56 -11.62
C THR A 34 6.49 25.49 -10.34
N THR A 35 5.47 24.63 -10.33
CA THR A 35 4.83 24.19 -9.09
C THR A 35 5.96 23.59 -8.26
N ALA A 36 6.38 24.31 -7.22
CA ALA A 36 7.32 23.78 -6.25
C ALA A 36 6.63 22.60 -5.57
N GLU A 37 7.01 21.39 -5.98
CA GLU A 37 6.59 20.14 -5.37
C GLU A 37 7.08 20.15 -3.92
N GLU A 38 6.13 20.13 -2.98
CA GLU A 38 6.44 19.96 -1.56
C GLU A 38 7.26 18.68 -1.41
N PRO A 39 8.36 18.67 -0.62
CA PRO A 39 9.18 17.47 -0.49
C PRO A 39 8.30 16.33 0.02
N ALA A 40 8.15 15.29 -0.81
CA ALA A 40 7.40 14.11 -0.43
C ALA A 40 7.96 13.54 0.88
N THR A 41 7.08 13.24 1.84
CA THR A 41 7.47 12.63 3.11
C THR A 41 7.59 11.12 2.95
N PRO A 42 8.50 10.44 3.67
CA PRO A 42 8.52 8.98 3.69
C PRO A 42 7.17 8.39 4.12
N ALA A 43 6.82 7.23 3.57
CA ALA A 43 5.57 6.55 3.91
C ALA A 43 5.56 6.08 5.37
N ASP A 44 4.45 6.30 6.08
CA ASP A 44 4.22 5.74 7.42
C ASP A 44 3.50 4.39 7.32
N LEU A 45 4.25 3.31 7.54
CA LEU A 45 3.70 1.95 7.49
C LEU A 45 3.17 1.45 8.84
N THR A 46 3.23 2.26 9.91
CA THR A 46 2.68 1.85 11.21
C THR A 46 1.17 1.65 11.16
N GLY A 47 0.66 0.72 11.98
CA GLY A 47 -0.76 0.38 12.05
C GLY A 47 -1.07 -1.05 11.66
N SER A 48 -2.35 -1.31 11.38
CA SER A 48 -2.87 -2.64 11.08
C SER A 48 -3.02 -2.87 9.58
N TRP A 49 -2.69 -4.07 9.14
CA TRP A 49 -2.69 -4.48 7.73
C TRP A 49 -3.38 -5.83 7.59
N LYS A 50 -4.21 -6.00 6.56
CA LYS A 50 -4.95 -7.25 6.31
C LYS A 50 -4.61 -7.81 4.95
N GLN A 51 -4.47 -9.12 4.87
CA GLN A 51 -4.26 -9.81 3.61
C GLN A 51 -5.48 -9.67 2.69
N THR A 52 -5.22 -9.26 1.45
CA THR A 52 -6.26 -9.03 0.43
C THR A 52 -6.32 -10.15 -0.61
N ASN A 53 -5.24 -10.89 -0.80
CA ASN A 53 -5.14 -11.98 -1.77
C ASN A 53 -5.40 -13.38 -1.16
N SER A 54 -6.13 -13.47 -0.05
CA SER A 54 -6.49 -14.77 0.54
C SER A 54 -7.53 -15.51 -0.32
N ASN A 55 -7.43 -16.84 -0.36
CA ASN A 55 -8.44 -17.72 -0.95
C ASN A 55 -9.66 -17.94 -0.02
N SER A 56 -9.69 -17.32 1.16
CA SER A 56 -10.77 -17.41 2.13
C SER A 56 -11.14 -16.03 2.68
N PRO A 57 -12.44 -15.72 2.84
CA PRO A 57 -12.87 -14.47 3.46
C PRO A 57 -12.64 -14.46 4.99
N THR A 58 -12.55 -15.64 5.61
CA THR A 58 -12.51 -15.83 7.07
C THR A 58 -11.16 -16.33 7.57
N ASN A 59 -10.26 -16.76 6.66
CA ASN A 59 -8.93 -17.25 6.99
C ASN A 59 -7.90 -16.44 6.20
N TYR A 60 -7.06 -15.68 6.90
CA TYR A 60 -6.13 -14.75 6.28
C TYR A 60 -4.98 -14.40 7.24
N GLN A 61 -3.98 -13.65 6.77
CA GLN A 61 -2.99 -13.04 7.65
C GLN A 61 -3.30 -11.57 7.94
N GLN A 62 -3.05 -11.16 9.17
CA GLN A 62 -3.08 -9.77 9.59
C GLN A 62 -1.70 -9.40 10.13
N ALA A 63 -1.19 -8.23 9.78
CA ALA A 63 0.01 -7.66 10.37
C ALA A 63 -0.29 -6.44 11.23
N THR A 64 0.56 -6.19 12.22
CA THR A 64 0.62 -4.94 12.97
C THR A 64 2.06 -4.46 12.95
N ILE A 65 2.25 -3.21 12.50
CA ILE A 65 3.55 -2.55 12.44
C ILE A 65 3.59 -1.44 13.49
N THR A 66 4.62 -1.49 14.32
CA THR A 66 4.99 -0.43 15.26
C THR A 66 6.25 0.28 14.76
N ALA A 67 6.86 1.14 15.57
CA ALA A 67 8.10 1.81 15.19
C ALA A 67 9.26 0.84 14.91
N GLU A 68 9.31 -0.32 15.57
CA GLU A 68 10.47 -1.22 15.55
C GLU A 68 10.14 -2.68 15.23
N THR A 69 8.85 -3.05 15.26
CA THR A 69 8.40 -4.44 15.14
C THR A 69 7.28 -4.58 14.14
N ILE A 70 7.33 -5.66 13.35
CA ILE A 70 6.20 -6.21 12.61
C ILE A 70 5.80 -7.55 13.25
N SER A 71 4.52 -7.66 13.64
CA SER A 71 3.90 -8.92 14.07
C SER A 71 2.87 -9.34 13.03
N ILE A 72 2.80 -10.65 12.74
CA ILE A 72 1.89 -11.22 11.75
C ILE A 72 1.24 -12.46 12.35
N ASP A 73 -0.08 -12.51 12.31
CA ASP A 73 -0.88 -13.63 12.76
C ASP A 73 -1.65 -14.24 11.61
N TRP A 74 -1.80 -15.56 11.63
CA TRP A 74 -2.92 -16.23 11.01
C TRP A 74 -4.19 -15.90 11.80
N VAL A 75 -5.25 -15.50 11.11
CA VAL A 75 -6.56 -15.21 11.67
C VAL A 75 -7.56 -16.21 11.10
N ASN A 76 -8.38 -16.80 11.96
CA ASN A 76 -9.56 -17.58 11.59
C ASN A 76 -10.78 -16.99 12.31
N GLU A 77 -11.64 -16.33 11.55
CA GLU A 77 -12.86 -15.67 12.06
C GLU A 77 -13.98 -16.67 12.36
N GLU A 78 -13.95 -17.89 11.79
CA GLU A 78 -15.00 -18.90 12.03
C GLU A 78 -14.92 -19.51 13.42
N ASN A 79 -13.73 -19.61 13.98
CA ASN A 79 -13.49 -20.16 15.31
C ASN A 79 -12.91 -19.13 16.30
N ASP A 80 -12.88 -17.84 15.93
CA ASP A 80 -12.38 -16.73 16.73
C ASP A 80 -10.97 -17.02 17.30
N SER A 81 -10.05 -17.43 16.41
CA SER A 81 -8.69 -17.76 16.80
C SER A 81 -7.65 -17.02 15.97
N THR A 82 -6.50 -16.78 16.63
CA THR A 82 -5.29 -16.29 15.99
C THR A 82 -4.12 -17.22 16.30
N SER A 83 -3.13 -17.26 15.41
CA SER A 83 -1.90 -18.02 15.62
C SER A 83 -0.73 -17.26 15.02
N ILE A 84 0.33 -17.06 15.80
CA ILE A 84 1.51 -16.30 15.37
C ILE A 84 2.12 -16.95 14.13
N TYR A 85 2.29 -16.14 13.08
CA TYR A 85 3.08 -16.48 11.90
C TYR A 85 4.49 -15.88 11.99
N TRP A 86 4.61 -14.61 12.37
CA TRP A 86 5.89 -13.90 12.43
C TRP A 86 5.89 -12.86 13.53
N VAL A 87 7.00 -12.71 14.23
CA VAL A 87 7.33 -11.53 15.03
C VAL A 87 8.78 -11.22 14.71
N GLY A 88 9.06 -9.97 14.32
CA GLY A 88 10.41 -9.58 13.97
C GLY A 88 10.59 -8.09 13.80
N THR A 89 11.83 -7.69 13.52
CA THR A 89 12.20 -6.28 13.40
C THR A 89 11.54 -5.61 12.20
N TYR A 90 11.29 -4.31 12.33
CA TYR A 90 10.83 -3.44 11.27
C TYR A 90 11.77 -2.24 11.17
N THR A 91 12.09 -1.85 9.93
CA THR A 91 12.88 -0.66 9.63
C THR A 91 12.02 0.28 8.81
N ALA A 92 11.73 1.46 9.36
CA ALA A 92 10.89 2.46 8.70
C ALA A 92 11.55 3.05 7.44
N PRO A 93 10.76 3.41 6.41
CA PRO A 93 11.24 4.19 5.28
C PRO A 93 11.89 5.50 5.76
N THR A 94 13.09 5.78 5.27
CA THR A 94 13.81 7.03 5.57
C THR A 94 13.77 8.04 4.43
N GLU A 95 13.40 7.58 3.24
CA GLU A 95 13.37 8.37 2.01
C GLU A 95 11.95 8.46 1.46
N ALA A 96 11.68 9.53 0.72
CA ALA A 96 10.43 9.70 0.02
C ALA A 96 10.32 8.70 -1.14
N GLY A 97 9.14 8.13 -1.35
CA GLY A 97 8.86 7.24 -2.47
C GLY A 97 7.74 6.24 -2.17
N ASP A 98 7.30 5.56 -3.23
CA ASP A 98 6.19 4.60 -3.16
C ASP A 98 6.68 3.16 -2.93
N THR A 99 8.00 2.94 -2.93
CA THR A 99 8.61 1.62 -2.77
C THR A 99 9.58 1.60 -1.59
N TRP A 100 9.50 0.56 -0.77
CA TRP A 100 10.42 0.32 0.33
C TRP A 100 10.65 -1.18 0.54
N THR A 101 11.85 -1.57 0.93
CA THR A 101 12.15 -2.98 1.26
C THR A 101 12.89 -3.05 2.57
N TRP A 102 12.59 -4.05 3.38
CA TRP A 102 13.36 -4.33 4.58
C TRP A 102 13.47 -5.83 4.85
N THR A 103 14.59 -6.23 5.44
CA THR A 103 14.78 -7.57 5.99
C THR A 103 14.47 -7.54 7.47
N SER A 104 13.41 -8.24 7.88
CA SER A 104 13.02 -8.43 9.27
C SER A 104 13.83 -9.57 9.89
N THR A 105 14.38 -9.37 11.08
CA THR A 105 15.03 -10.41 11.88
C THR A 105 14.01 -11.00 12.86
N ARG A 106 13.93 -12.34 12.93
CA ARG A 106 12.97 -13.06 13.79
C ARG A 106 13.23 -12.79 15.28
N ASP A 107 12.16 -12.58 16.03
CA ASP A 107 12.16 -12.74 17.48
C ASP A 107 11.89 -14.22 17.84
N ALA A 108 12.97 -14.99 18.00
CA ALA A 108 12.87 -16.41 18.33
C ALA A 108 12.13 -16.68 19.65
N ALA A 109 12.27 -15.81 20.66
CA ALA A 109 11.61 -16.01 21.94
C ALA A 109 10.07 -15.93 21.80
N ALA A 110 9.58 -15.10 20.88
CA ALA A 110 8.16 -14.98 20.58
C ALA A 110 7.64 -16.12 19.68
N THR A 111 8.48 -16.67 18.79
CA THR A 111 8.03 -17.61 17.75
C THR A 111 8.32 -19.08 18.02
N ASP A 112 9.32 -19.42 18.84
CA ASP A 112 9.82 -20.80 18.95
C ASP A 112 8.77 -21.80 19.48
N THR A 113 7.80 -21.34 20.27
CA THR A 113 6.69 -22.17 20.77
C THR A 113 5.42 -22.07 19.92
N ALA A 114 5.39 -21.19 18.91
CA ALA A 114 4.24 -20.98 18.04
C ALA A 114 4.28 -21.95 16.86
N MET A 115 3.44 -22.99 16.93
CA MET A 115 3.45 -24.10 15.97
C MET A 115 3.28 -23.68 14.49
N MET A 116 2.61 -22.55 14.24
CA MET A 116 2.35 -22.04 12.89
C MET A 116 3.27 -20.88 12.48
N ALA A 117 4.25 -20.53 13.33
CA ALA A 117 5.21 -19.49 13.02
C ALA A 117 6.24 -19.96 11.99
N SER A 118 6.75 -19.02 11.18
CA SER A 118 7.94 -19.31 10.37
C SER A 118 9.14 -19.57 11.28
N THR A 119 9.98 -20.50 10.84
CA THR A 119 11.26 -20.83 11.50
C THR A 119 12.45 -20.17 10.81
N ASP A 120 12.21 -19.37 9.76
CA ASP A 120 13.26 -18.61 9.08
C ASP A 120 13.90 -17.60 10.05
N ASP A 121 15.21 -17.39 9.98
CA ASP A 121 15.88 -16.39 10.83
C ASP A 121 15.56 -14.96 10.38
N THR A 122 15.25 -14.79 9.10
CA THR A 122 14.89 -13.51 8.50
C THR A 122 13.76 -13.64 7.51
N LYS A 123 13.04 -12.54 7.27
CA LYS A 123 12.02 -12.44 6.23
C LYS A 123 12.12 -11.11 5.52
N ASP A 124 12.14 -11.16 4.19
CA ASP A 124 12.13 -9.97 3.37
C ASP A 124 10.70 -9.50 3.12
N PHE A 125 10.51 -8.19 3.24
CA PHE A 125 9.26 -7.51 2.97
C PHE A 125 9.48 -6.43 1.93
N THR A 126 8.49 -6.26 1.06
CA THR A 126 8.43 -5.16 0.10
C THR A 126 7.14 -4.40 0.30
N TYR A 127 7.23 -3.08 0.41
CA TYR A 127 6.11 -2.16 0.29
C TYR A 127 6.18 -1.52 -1.10
N ALA A 128 5.09 -1.55 -1.84
CA ALA A 128 4.93 -0.86 -3.11
C ALA A 128 3.46 -0.46 -3.30
N ASP A 129 3.20 0.77 -3.72
CA ASP A 129 1.85 1.23 -4.11
C ASP A 129 0.75 0.95 -3.06
N GLY A 130 1.07 1.11 -1.77
CA GLY A 130 0.11 0.86 -0.69
C GLY A 130 -0.03 -0.61 -0.26
N VAL A 131 0.77 -1.52 -0.83
CA VAL A 131 0.71 -2.97 -0.57
C VAL A 131 2.02 -3.43 0.06
N ILE A 132 1.93 -4.19 1.16
CA ILE A 132 3.06 -4.94 1.71
C ILE A 132 3.01 -6.37 1.19
N SER A 133 4.13 -6.90 0.69
CA SER A 133 4.25 -8.26 0.19
C SER A 133 5.45 -9.01 0.80
N TYR A 134 5.26 -10.31 1.00
CA TYR A 134 6.27 -11.24 1.50
C TYR A 134 5.89 -12.69 1.16
N GLU A 135 6.86 -13.59 1.16
CA GLU A 135 6.62 -15.01 0.94
C GLU A 135 6.27 -15.76 2.23
N VAL A 136 5.32 -16.67 2.09
CA VAL A 136 4.90 -17.60 3.13
C VAL A 136 4.97 -19.02 2.60
N THR A 137 5.75 -19.86 3.27
CA THR A 137 5.84 -21.28 2.95
C THR A 137 5.17 -22.11 4.05
N ALA A 138 4.18 -22.91 3.67
CA ALA A 138 3.52 -23.86 4.57
C ALA A 138 3.25 -25.17 3.82
N MET A 139 3.50 -26.31 4.46
CA MET A 139 3.26 -27.65 3.90
C MET A 139 3.86 -27.87 2.49
N GLY A 140 5.04 -27.31 2.22
CA GLY A 140 5.74 -27.43 0.93
C GLY A 140 5.17 -26.55 -0.20
N THR A 141 4.26 -25.63 0.11
CA THR A 141 3.75 -24.63 -0.84
C THR A 141 4.18 -23.24 -0.41
N THR A 142 4.70 -22.46 -1.35
CA THR A 142 5.05 -21.05 -1.15
C THR A 142 4.05 -20.17 -1.88
N VAL A 143 3.56 -19.14 -1.19
CA VAL A 143 2.69 -18.11 -1.76
C VAL A 143 3.23 -16.74 -1.42
N THR A 144 3.00 -15.76 -2.30
CA THR A 144 3.17 -14.35 -1.98
C THR A 144 1.90 -13.87 -1.28
N VAL A 145 2.05 -13.34 -0.07
CA VAL A 145 0.98 -12.65 0.64
C VAL A 145 1.02 -11.17 0.28
N GLU A 146 -0.15 -10.57 0.07
CA GLU A 146 -0.32 -9.13 -0.15
C GLU A 146 -1.21 -8.56 0.94
N LEU A 147 -0.73 -7.55 1.66
CA LEU A 147 -1.45 -6.86 2.72
C LEU A 147 -1.75 -5.41 2.32
N GLU A 148 -2.96 -4.96 2.61
CA GLU A 148 -3.35 -3.54 2.54
C GLU A 148 -3.66 -3.00 3.93
N LYS A 149 -3.42 -1.71 4.13
CA LYS A 149 -3.67 -1.03 5.41
C LYS A 149 -5.17 -1.02 5.71
N GLN A 150 -5.55 -1.22 6.98
CA GLN A 150 -6.94 -1.18 7.46
C GLN A 150 -7.42 0.23 7.80
#